data_AF-A0A6I1Z7R1-F1
#
_entry.id   AF-A0A6I1Z7R1-F1
#
_cell.length_a   1.000
_cell.length_b   1.000
_cell.length_c   1.000
_cell.angle_alpha   90.00
_cell.angle_beta   90.00
_cell.angle_gamma   90.00
#
_symmetry.space_group_name_H-M   'P 1'
#
loop_
_entity.id
_entity.type
_entity.pdbx_description
1 polymer ?
#
loop_
_entity_poly.entity_id
_entity_poly.type
_entity_poly.pdbx_seq_one_letter_code
_entity_poly.pdbx_strand_id
1 'polypeptide(L)'
;MQIRPVAFVGWAVLILVVTWGCTELSDDHKVHPDNWSIEHQAKIRTIGYDLISCKSCHGDDLAGSDEVLGCSSGSSGYCHRVVTGQSVLDAIYACNNCHGYVEDIPFKDVAGNSSPDVVTVRAHTSHYTNPNSLTVNVDCASCHLVPDSVWAEGHIDTSLYAEVIFDTLATNDNSLTPVWNRQNATCTDTYCHGAFDFDGITGNDSIWVWTTPAAGDLCGTCHGLPPPANHIASSDCGLNPCHSSVVSNQDHRTIINTQKHIDGAENIGN
;
A
#
# COMPACT_ATOMS: atom_id res chain seq x y z
N MET A 1 -5.17 -81.67 -12.42
CA MET A 1 -4.75 -80.28 -12.13
C MET A 1 -6.03 -79.47 -11.91
N GLN A 2 -6.42 -79.24 -10.65
CA GLN A 2 -7.68 -78.59 -10.29
C GLN A 2 -7.56 -77.07 -10.47
N ILE A 3 -8.52 -76.47 -11.16
CA ILE A 3 -8.65 -75.02 -11.34
C ILE A 3 -9.55 -74.53 -10.20
N ARG A 4 -9.03 -73.63 -9.35
CA ARG A 4 -9.80 -72.93 -8.30
C ARG A 4 -10.26 -71.56 -8.84
N PRO A 5 -11.49 -71.12 -8.57
CA PRO A 5 -11.93 -69.78 -8.94
C PRO A 5 -11.36 -68.74 -7.97
N VAL A 6 -10.84 -67.64 -8.50
CA VAL A 6 -10.41 -66.46 -7.74
C VAL A 6 -11.62 -65.56 -7.56
N ALA A 7 -12.04 -65.34 -6.32
CA ALA A 7 -13.10 -64.39 -5.98
C ALA A 7 -12.54 -62.96 -6.01
N PHE A 8 -13.07 -62.12 -6.90
CA PHE A 8 -12.82 -60.68 -6.91
C PHE A 8 -13.64 -60.04 -5.78
N VAL A 9 -12.97 -59.57 -4.72
CA VAL A 9 -13.58 -58.73 -3.68
C VAL A 9 -13.44 -57.28 -4.12
N GLY A 10 -14.50 -56.71 -4.67
CA GLY A 10 -14.58 -55.29 -4.99
C GLY A 10 -14.71 -54.48 -3.70
N TRP A 11 -13.69 -53.71 -3.36
CA TRP A 11 -13.76 -52.70 -2.30
C TRP A 11 -14.42 -51.45 -2.87
N ALA A 12 -15.70 -51.23 -2.55
CA ALA A 12 -16.35 -49.95 -2.76
C ALA A 12 -15.83 -48.98 -1.69
N VAL A 13 -14.94 -48.06 -2.09
CA VAL A 13 -14.59 -46.90 -1.26
C VAL A 13 -15.77 -45.95 -1.30
N LEU A 14 -16.56 -45.97 -0.23
CA LEU A 14 -17.58 -44.96 0.03
C LEU A 14 -16.85 -43.67 0.41
N ILE A 15 -16.64 -42.79 -0.56
CA ILE A 15 -16.22 -41.41 -0.28
C ILE A 15 -17.43 -40.74 0.38
N LEU A 16 -17.43 -40.71 1.71
CA LEU A 16 -18.30 -39.86 2.52
C LEU A 16 -17.86 -38.41 2.28
N VAL A 17 -18.44 -37.77 1.26
CA VAL A 17 -18.40 -36.31 1.13
C VAL A 17 -19.32 -35.78 2.22
N VAL A 18 -18.73 -35.45 3.37
CA VAL A 18 -19.43 -34.80 4.47
C VAL A 18 -19.62 -33.34 4.05
N THR A 19 -20.66 -33.07 3.27
CA THR A 19 -21.09 -31.71 2.95
C THR A 19 -21.72 -31.12 4.21
N TRP A 20 -20.95 -30.40 5.01
CA TRP A 20 -21.52 -29.44 5.96
C TRP A 20 -22.06 -28.28 5.11
N GLY A 21 -23.22 -28.52 4.50
CA GLY A 21 -23.94 -27.52 3.73
C GLY A 21 -24.66 -26.58 4.68
N CYS A 22 -24.60 -25.28 4.41
CA CYS A 22 -25.29 -24.21 5.15
C CYS A 22 -26.81 -24.45 5.34
N THR A 23 -27.40 -25.43 4.65
CA THR A 23 -28.82 -25.81 4.73
C THR A 23 -29.22 -26.60 5.98
N GLU A 24 -28.26 -27.09 6.79
CA GLU A 24 -28.57 -27.88 8.01
C GLU A 24 -28.48 -27.07 9.32
N LEU A 25 -28.26 -25.76 9.26
CA LEU A 25 -28.16 -24.91 10.45
C LEU A 25 -29.54 -24.35 10.82
N SER A 26 -30.04 -24.82 11.97
CA SER A 26 -31.32 -24.51 12.63
C SER A 26 -31.71 -23.03 12.67
N ASP A 27 -33.02 -22.79 12.87
CA ASP A 27 -33.84 -21.57 12.99
C ASP A 27 -33.25 -20.27 13.63
N ASP A 28 -32.01 -20.27 14.12
CA ASP A 28 -31.33 -19.08 14.67
C ASP A 28 -30.31 -18.43 13.71
N HIS A 29 -30.12 -18.94 12.49
CA HIS A 29 -29.38 -18.31 11.36
C HIS A 29 -27.96 -17.72 11.65
N LYS A 30 -27.37 -17.92 12.83
CA LYS A 30 -26.04 -17.40 13.19
C LYS A 30 -24.94 -18.35 12.75
N VAL A 31 -24.63 -18.34 11.45
CA VAL A 31 -23.47 -19.06 10.87
C VAL A 31 -22.15 -18.37 11.27
N HIS A 32 -22.21 -17.07 11.56
CA HIS A 32 -21.07 -16.27 11.99
C HIS A 32 -21.15 -15.97 13.50
N PRO A 33 -20.01 -15.92 14.22
CA PRO A 33 -19.95 -15.41 15.57
C PRO A 33 -20.48 -13.98 15.68
N ASP A 34 -20.94 -13.58 16.87
CA ASP A 34 -21.28 -12.18 17.14
C ASP A 34 -20.10 -11.25 16.77
N ASN A 35 -20.41 -10.04 16.27
CA ASN A 35 -19.46 -9.04 15.76
C ASN A 35 -18.60 -9.48 14.56
N TRP A 36 -18.95 -10.56 13.86
CA TRP A 36 -18.22 -10.98 12.65
C TRP A 36 -17.98 -9.83 11.68
N SER A 37 -18.99 -9.02 11.35
CA SER A 37 -18.84 -7.89 10.41
C SER A 37 -17.82 -6.83 10.84
N ILE A 38 -17.50 -6.72 12.13
CA ILE A 38 -16.51 -5.77 12.65
C ILE A 38 -15.10 -6.38 12.63
N GLU A 39 -14.99 -7.68 12.87
CA GLU A 39 -13.72 -8.39 13.02
C GLU A 39 -13.32 -9.22 11.79
N HIS A 40 -14.17 -9.29 10.77
CA HIS A 40 -14.01 -10.22 9.65
C HIS A 40 -12.69 -10.01 8.90
N GLN A 41 -12.17 -8.78 8.81
CA GLN A 41 -10.85 -8.52 8.20
C GLN A 41 -9.74 -9.40 8.79
N ALA A 42 -9.68 -9.50 10.13
CA ALA A 42 -8.68 -10.31 10.82
C ALA A 42 -8.93 -11.80 10.55
N LYS A 43 -10.21 -12.20 10.51
CA LYS A 43 -10.61 -13.60 10.29
C LYS A 43 -10.32 -14.05 8.85
N ILE A 44 -10.60 -13.22 7.84
CA ILE A 44 -10.23 -13.43 6.43
C ILE A 44 -8.70 -13.63 6.31
N ARG A 45 -7.91 -12.83 7.01
CA ARG A 45 -6.45 -13.02 7.04
C ARG A 45 -6.04 -14.35 7.68
N THR A 46 -6.71 -14.80 8.76
CA THR A 46 -6.38 -16.09 9.40
C THR A 46 -6.66 -17.31 8.52
N ILE A 47 -7.59 -17.20 7.57
CA ILE A 47 -7.88 -18.26 6.59
C ILE A 47 -7.09 -18.10 5.29
N GLY A 48 -6.09 -17.20 5.26
CA GLY A 48 -5.26 -16.98 4.08
C GLY A 48 -5.99 -16.34 2.91
N TYR A 49 -6.97 -15.46 3.20
CA TYR A 49 -7.80 -14.81 2.18
C TYR A 49 -8.61 -15.77 1.29
N ASP A 50 -8.84 -17.01 1.75
CA ASP A 50 -9.69 -17.97 1.05
C ASP A 50 -11.17 -17.58 1.14
N LEU A 51 -11.67 -16.98 0.07
CA LEU A 51 -13.08 -16.61 -0.07
C LEU A 51 -13.94 -17.71 -0.71
N ILE A 52 -13.37 -18.83 -1.16
CA ILE A 52 -14.11 -19.91 -1.83
C ILE A 52 -15.15 -20.50 -0.88
N SER A 53 -14.76 -20.69 0.39
CA SER A 53 -15.66 -21.15 1.45
C SER A 53 -16.85 -20.21 1.68
N CYS A 54 -16.70 -18.91 1.44
CA CYS A 54 -17.77 -17.92 1.60
C CYS A 54 -18.76 -17.98 0.42
N LYS A 55 -18.25 -18.21 -0.80
CA LYS A 55 -19.06 -18.24 -2.03
C LYS A 55 -20.14 -19.33 -2.02
N SER A 56 -19.93 -20.42 -1.29
CA SER A 56 -20.94 -21.49 -1.20
C SER A 56 -22.25 -21.04 -0.56
N CYS A 57 -22.24 -19.97 0.22
CA CYS A 57 -23.44 -19.45 0.89
C CYS A 57 -23.76 -18.00 0.49
N HIS A 58 -22.77 -17.22 0.04
CA HIS A 58 -22.95 -15.83 -0.40
C HIS A 58 -22.97 -15.63 -1.93
N GLY A 59 -22.88 -16.70 -2.71
CA GLY A 59 -22.84 -16.64 -4.18
C GLY A 59 -21.45 -16.36 -4.74
N ASP A 60 -21.26 -16.62 -6.04
CA ASP A 60 -19.96 -16.48 -6.72
C ASP A 60 -19.40 -15.05 -6.70
N ASP A 61 -20.31 -14.07 -6.69
CA ASP A 61 -20.05 -12.64 -6.64
C ASP A 61 -20.09 -12.06 -5.22
N LEU A 62 -20.35 -12.90 -4.20
CA LEU A 62 -20.52 -12.51 -2.79
C LEU A 62 -21.64 -11.47 -2.57
N ALA A 63 -22.57 -11.33 -3.53
CA ALA A 63 -23.69 -10.40 -3.44
C ALA A 63 -24.84 -10.94 -2.57
N GLY A 64 -24.79 -12.20 -2.16
CA GLY A 64 -25.83 -12.84 -1.37
C GLY A 64 -27.09 -13.16 -2.18
N SER A 65 -28.20 -13.36 -1.48
CA SER A 65 -29.54 -13.58 -2.03
C SER A 65 -30.59 -12.80 -1.21
N ASP A 66 -31.88 -12.97 -1.51
CA ASP A 66 -32.95 -12.41 -0.69
C ASP A 66 -32.96 -13.00 0.74
N GLU A 67 -32.39 -14.20 0.92
CA GLU A 67 -32.27 -14.91 2.19
C GLU A 67 -30.91 -14.73 2.88
N VAL A 68 -29.85 -14.43 2.13
CA VAL A 68 -28.47 -14.31 2.64
C VAL A 68 -27.89 -12.95 2.35
N LEU A 69 -27.47 -12.24 3.40
CA LEU A 69 -26.86 -10.91 3.25
C LEU A 69 -25.56 -10.97 2.44
N GLY A 70 -25.47 -10.19 1.36
CA GLY A 70 -24.23 -9.96 0.61
C GLY A 70 -23.26 -9.01 1.30
N CYS A 71 -22.00 -9.04 0.87
CA CYS A 71 -20.94 -8.17 1.40
C CYS A 71 -21.18 -6.67 1.08
N SER A 72 -21.97 -6.38 0.05
CA SER A 72 -22.30 -5.02 -0.40
C SER A 72 -23.70 -4.54 0.00
N SER A 73 -24.56 -5.42 0.54
CA SER A 73 -25.99 -5.18 0.73
C SER A 73 -26.39 -5.42 2.18
N GLY A 74 -26.33 -4.41 3.04
CA GLY A 74 -26.79 -4.47 4.44
C GLY A 74 -27.64 -3.27 4.82
N SER A 75 -28.37 -3.33 5.95
CA SER A 75 -29.19 -2.24 6.51
C SER A 75 -28.42 -0.96 6.84
N SER A 76 -27.11 -0.97 6.60
CA SER A 76 -26.21 0.18 6.65
C SER A 76 -25.22 0.13 5.49
N GLY A 77 -25.64 -0.19 4.25
CA GLY A 77 -24.84 -0.50 3.04
C GLY A 77 -23.63 0.40 2.71
N TYR A 78 -22.63 0.41 3.59
CA TYR A 78 -21.56 1.42 3.63
C TYR A 78 -20.16 0.82 3.80
N CYS A 79 -19.98 -0.48 4.06
CA CYS A 79 -18.62 -1.04 4.25
C CYS A 79 -17.92 -1.33 2.91
N HIS A 80 -18.50 -2.19 2.06
CA HIS A 80 -18.04 -2.41 0.67
C HIS A 80 -19.01 -1.76 -0.32
N ARG A 81 -18.99 -0.42 -0.34
CA ARG A 81 -19.96 0.37 -1.10
C ARG A 81 -19.70 0.28 -2.60
N VAL A 82 -20.67 -0.26 -3.33
CA VAL A 82 -20.67 -0.26 -4.80
C VAL A 82 -21.01 1.14 -5.30
N VAL A 83 -20.14 1.73 -6.12
CA VAL A 83 -20.44 2.98 -6.84
C VAL A 83 -20.97 2.71 -8.25
N THR A 84 -21.65 3.69 -8.85
CA THR A 84 -22.23 3.54 -10.20
C THR A 84 -21.17 3.11 -11.22
N GLY A 85 -21.42 1.98 -11.89
CA GLY A 85 -20.51 1.41 -12.90
C GLY A 85 -19.48 0.41 -12.35
N GLN A 86 -19.45 0.18 -11.04
CA GLN A 86 -18.59 -0.80 -10.37
C GLN A 86 -19.34 -2.12 -10.14
N SER A 87 -18.66 -3.27 -10.25
CA SER A 87 -19.24 -4.54 -9.84
C SER A 87 -19.19 -4.73 -8.32
N VAL A 88 -19.99 -5.67 -7.77
CA VAL A 88 -19.92 -6.04 -6.35
C VAL A 88 -18.51 -6.50 -5.97
N LEU A 89 -17.89 -7.33 -6.82
CA LEU A 89 -16.54 -7.85 -6.59
C LEU A 89 -15.49 -6.74 -6.60
N ASP A 90 -15.58 -5.75 -7.49
CA ASP A 90 -14.65 -4.61 -7.49
C ASP A 90 -14.76 -3.80 -6.20
N ALA A 91 -15.96 -3.67 -5.62
CA ALA A 91 -16.16 -2.96 -4.36
C ALA A 91 -15.59 -3.73 -3.16
N ILE A 92 -15.65 -5.06 -3.19
CA ILE A 92 -15.07 -5.95 -2.17
C ILE A 92 -13.54 -5.99 -2.28
N TYR A 93 -13.02 -6.08 -3.50
CA TYR A 93 -11.58 -6.23 -3.80
C TYR A 93 -10.83 -4.90 -3.94
N ALA A 94 -11.47 -3.78 -3.63
CA ALA A 94 -10.80 -2.49 -3.59
C ALA A 94 -9.59 -2.55 -2.62
N CYS A 95 -8.41 -2.10 -3.06
CA CYS A 95 -7.14 -2.28 -2.35
C CYS A 95 -7.19 -1.77 -0.90
N ASN A 96 -7.82 -0.61 -0.70
CA ASN A 96 -7.99 0.06 0.59
C ASN A 96 -8.86 -0.72 1.60
N ASN A 97 -9.66 -1.69 1.16
CA ASN A 97 -10.38 -2.58 2.09
C ASN A 97 -9.45 -3.50 2.88
N CYS A 98 -8.26 -3.78 2.34
CA CYS A 98 -7.24 -4.59 3.02
C CYS A 98 -6.06 -3.73 3.47
N HIS A 99 -5.53 -2.90 2.57
CA HIS A 99 -4.35 -2.07 2.79
C HIS A 99 -4.63 -0.83 3.65
N GLY A 100 -5.89 -0.58 3.98
CA GLY A 100 -6.32 0.61 4.72
C GLY A 100 -6.39 1.87 3.84
N TYR A 101 -6.86 2.95 4.44
CA TYR A 101 -6.86 4.27 3.83
C TYR A 101 -5.65 5.01 4.38
N VAL A 102 -4.65 5.27 3.54
CA VAL A 102 -3.36 5.89 3.91
C VAL A 102 -3.51 7.33 4.43
N GLU A 103 -4.62 7.97 4.10
CA GLU A 103 -5.09 9.25 4.61
C GLU A 103 -5.71 9.19 6.01
N ASP A 104 -6.04 8.01 6.53
CA ASP A 104 -6.56 7.86 7.88
C ASP A 104 -5.51 8.27 8.91
N ILE A 105 -5.97 8.87 10.01
CA ILE A 105 -5.11 9.30 11.12
C ILE A 105 -5.62 8.64 12.42
N PRO A 106 -4.94 7.60 12.95
CA PRO A 106 -3.74 6.96 12.38
C PRO A 106 -4.08 5.96 11.27
N PHE A 107 -3.20 5.90 10.26
CA PHE A 107 -3.20 4.85 9.24
C PHE A 107 -3.09 3.47 9.90
N LYS A 108 -3.78 2.48 9.34
CA LYS A 108 -3.75 1.09 9.80
C LYS A 108 -3.25 0.17 8.70
N ASP A 109 -2.25 -0.63 9.00
CA ASP A 109 -1.77 -1.66 8.08
C ASP A 109 -2.75 -2.86 7.97
N VAL A 110 -2.46 -3.80 7.07
CA VAL A 110 -3.24 -5.03 6.85
C VAL A 110 -3.38 -5.94 8.10
N ALA A 111 -2.56 -5.72 9.13
CA ALA A 111 -2.61 -6.43 10.40
C ALA A 111 -3.31 -5.61 11.51
N GLY A 112 -3.79 -4.42 11.19
CA GLY A 112 -4.46 -3.50 12.11
C GLY A 112 -3.50 -2.69 13.00
N ASN A 113 -2.19 -2.74 12.76
CA ASN A 113 -1.24 -1.90 13.50
C ASN A 113 -1.41 -0.45 13.07
N SER A 114 -1.35 0.47 14.04
CA SER A 114 -1.41 1.91 13.82
C SER A 114 -0.29 2.69 14.51
N SER A 115 0.63 1.98 15.17
CA SER A 115 1.75 2.61 15.85
C SER A 115 2.75 3.17 14.84
N PRO A 116 3.19 4.43 14.98
CA PRO A 116 4.20 5.01 14.12
C PRO A 116 5.59 4.36 14.32
N ASP A 117 5.78 3.49 15.32
CA ASP A 117 7.06 2.79 15.50
C ASP A 117 7.15 1.52 14.64
N VAL A 118 6.07 1.14 13.94
CA VAL A 118 6.03 -0.05 13.10
C VAL A 118 6.31 0.33 11.65
N VAL A 119 7.23 -0.42 11.03
CA VAL A 119 7.67 -0.22 9.64
C VAL A 119 6.53 -0.24 8.61
N THR A 120 5.46 -1.00 8.89
CA THR A 120 4.28 -1.12 8.03
C THR A 120 3.36 0.08 8.10
N VAL A 121 3.51 0.97 9.09
CA VAL A 121 2.63 2.11 9.30
C VAL A 121 3.31 3.40 8.86
N ARG A 122 4.46 3.77 9.46
CA ARG A 122 4.98 5.16 9.50
C ARG A 122 4.93 5.94 8.18
N ALA A 123 6.03 6.05 7.43
CA ALA A 123 6.22 7.12 6.46
C ALA A 123 5.28 7.06 5.25
N HIS A 124 4.38 6.07 5.14
CA HIS A 124 3.37 5.97 4.09
C HIS A 124 2.54 7.25 3.96
N THR A 125 1.94 7.74 5.06
CA THR A 125 1.11 8.95 5.00
C THR A 125 1.93 10.16 4.54
N SER A 126 3.20 10.28 4.96
CA SER A 126 4.07 11.39 4.56
C SER A 126 4.38 11.40 3.07
N HIS A 127 4.55 10.22 2.45
CA HIS A 127 4.80 10.08 1.01
C HIS A 127 3.52 10.25 0.18
N TYR A 128 2.43 9.59 0.60
CA TYR A 128 1.20 9.56 -0.18
C TYR A 128 0.41 10.87 -0.12
N THR A 129 0.33 11.52 1.06
CA THR A 129 -0.45 12.75 1.23
C THR A 129 0.37 14.02 1.12
N ASN A 130 1.71 13.90 1.13
CA ASN A 130 2.68 15.00 1.13
C ASN A 130 2.23 16.22 1.95
N PRO A 131 2.11 16.09 3.29
CA PRO A 131 1.51 17.14 4.12
C PRO A 131 2.31 18.46 4.13
N ASN A 132 3.55 18.44 3.65
CA ASN A 132 4.43 19.60 3.59
C ASN A 132 4.56 20.19 2.17
N SER A 133 3.87 19.61 1.18
CA SER A 133 3.87 20.07 -0.21
C SER A 133 5.27 20.28 -0.80
N LEU A 134 6.22 19.38 -0.50
CA LEU A 134 7.59 19.49 -0.99
C LEU A 134 7.77 18.93 -2.41
N THR A 135 6.89 18.04 -2.84
CA THR A 135 6.93 17.36 -4.14
C THR A 135 5.50 16.95 -4.50
N VAL A 136 5.30 16.24 -5.61
CA VAL A 136 4.01 15.61 -5.90
C VAL A 136 3.74 14.48 -4.89
N ASN A 137 2.54 13.91 -4.91
CA ASN A 137 2.28 12.71 -4.13
C ASN A 137 3.14 11.56 -4.66
N VAL A 138 3.71 10.78 -3.76
CA VAL A 138 4.47 9.57 -4.13
C VAL A 138 3.49 8.41 -4.11
N ASP A 139 3.13 7.92 -5.30
CA ASP A 139 2.22 6.79 -5.45
C ASP A 139 2.89 5.48 -5.04
N CYS A 140 2.08 4.48 -4.68
CA CYS A 140 2.55 3.16 -4.24
C CYS A 140 3.53 2.52 -5.24
N ALA A 141 3.30 2.73 -6.54
CA ALA A 141 4.11 2.19 -7.64
C ALA A 141 5.56 2.70 -7.65
N SER A 142 5.84 3.81 -6.96
CA SER A 142 7.20 4.35 -6.83
C SER A 142 8.10 3.44 -5.96
N CYS A 143 7.49 2.66 -5.07
CA CYS A 143 8.18 1.80 -4.09
C CYS A 143 7.74 0.32 -4.12
N HIS A 144 6.63 -0.01 -4.75
CA HIS A 144 6.03 -1.35 -4.72
C HIS A 144 5.51 -1.75 -6.09
N LEU A 145 5.52 -3.06 -6.35
CA LEU A 145 4.74 -3.60 -7.45
C LEU A 145 3.26 -3.57 -7.04
N VAL A 146 2.47 -2.66 -7.62
CA VAL A 146 1.03 -2.57 -7.38
C VAL A 146 0.33 -3.54 -8.33
N PRO A 147 -0.31 -4.61 -7.84
CA PRO A 147 -0.98 -5.56 -8.70
C PRO A 147 -2.30 -4.99 -9.25
N ASP A 148 -2.62 -5.30 -10.52
CA ASP A 148 -3.89 -4.93 -11.14
C ASP A 148 -5.10 -5.73 -10.59
N SER A 149 -4.84 -6.80 -9.83
CA SER A 149 -5.85 -7.68 -9.27
C SER A 149 -5.40 -8.28 -7.94
N VAL A 150 -6.36 -8.55 -7.04
CA VAL A 150 -6.07 -9.24 -5.77
C VAL A 150 -5.50 -10.64 -5.97
N TRP A 151 -5.74 -11.28 -7.12
CA TRP A 151 -5.28 -12.63 -7.49
C TRP A 151 -3.99 -12.62 -8.32
N ALA A 152 -3.37 -11.46 -8.53
CA ALA A 152 -2.10 -11.40 -9.22
C ALA A 152 -1.06 -12.26 -8.47
N GLU A 153 -0.24 -13.00 -9.22
CA GLU A 153 0.89 -13.76 -8.67
C GLU A 153 1.78 -12.83 -7.85
N GLY A 154 2.09 -13.20 -6.62
CA GLY A 154 2.90 -12.36 -5.73
C GLY A 154 2.11 -11.45 -4.80
N HIS A 155 0.78 -11.52 -4.79
CA HIS A 155 -0.07 -10.74 -3.87
C HIS A 155 -0.57 -11.61 -2.71
N ILE A 156 -1.87 -11.95 -2.65
CA ILE A 156 -2.46 -12.68 -1.51
C ILE A 156 -2.00 -14.14 -1.39
N ASP A 157 -1.42 -14.68 -2.45
CA ASP A 157 -0.93 -16.06 -2.55
C ASP A 157 0.51 -16.23 -2.06
N THR A 158 1.17 -15.13 -1.70
CA THR A 158 2.54 -15.14 -1.18
C THR A 158 2.62 -14.69 0.26
N SER A 159 3.66 -15.15 0.97
CA SER A 159 3.90 -14.74 2.34
C SER A 159 4.32 -13.27 2.38
N LEU A 160 3.81 -12.55 3.39
CA LEU A 160 4.33 -11.23 3.76
C LEU A 160 5.87 -11.25 3.90
N TYR A 161 6.57 -10.17 3.58
CA TYR A 161 6.07 -8.81 3.34
C TYR A 161 6.05 -8.44 1.85
N ALA A 162 5.36 -7.35 1.51
CA ALA A 162 5.44 -6.76 0.17
C ALA A 162 6.90 -6.43 -0.19
N GLU A 163 7.31 -6.76 -1.41
CA GLU A 163 8.62 -6.41 -1.94
C GLU A 163 8.71 -4.90 -2.19
N VAL A 164 9.87 -4.33 -1.89
CA VAL A 164 10.17 -2.92 -2.22
C VAL A 164 10.97 -2.90 -3.51
N ILE A 165 10.42 -2.25 -4.52
CA ILE A 165 11.07 -1.91 -5.79
C ILE A 165 11.27 -0.40 -5.83
N PHE A 166 12.07 0.13 -6.76
CA PHE A 166 12.24 1.57 -6.90
C PHE A 166 12.06 1.95 -8.37
N ASP A 167 11.31 3.02 -8.61
CA ASP A 167 11.05 3.52 -9.95
C ASP A 167 12.22 4.34 -10.53
N THR A 168 12.00 4.91 -11.72
CA THR A 168 13.00 5.73 -12.41
C THR A 168 13.34 7.01 -11.65
N LEU A 169 12.39 7.59 -10.90
CA LEU A 169 12.65 8.80 -10.12
C LEU A 169 13.55 8.47 -8.93
N ALA A 170 13.22 7.45 -8.14
CA ALA A 170 14.00 7.02 -6.99
C ALA A 170 15.43 6.58 -7.37
N THR A 171 15.59 6.01 -8.56
CA THR A 171 16.89 5.59 -9.13
C THR A 171 17.64 6.71 -9.86
N ASN A 172 17.06 7.91 -9.97
CA ASN A 172 17.57 9.02 -10.79
C ASN A 172 17.97 8.54 -12.20
N ASP A 173 16.98 8.08 -12.97
CA ASP A 173 17.16 7.50 -14.31
C ASP A 173 18.18 6.35 -14.35
N ASN A 174 18.13 5.46 -13.36
CA ASN A 174 19.04 4.32 -13.17
C ASN A 174 20.52 4.68 -12.92
N SER A 175 20.81 5.93 -12.57
CA SER A 175 22.18 6.32 -12.15
C SER A 175 22.51 5.86 -10.72
N LEU A 176 21.49 5.57 -9.92
CA LEU A 176 21.59 5.10 -8.55
C LEU A 176 21.10 3.65 -8.43
N THR A 177 21.50 2.98 -7.35
CA THR A 177 20.99 1.65 -6.96
C THR A 177 20.36 1.73 -5.57
N PRO A 178 19.13 2.28 -5.45
CA PRO A 178 18.45 2.39 -4.18
C PRO A 178 18.26 1.02 -3.51
N VAL A 179 18.46 0.97 -2.19
CA VAL A 179 18.33 -0.26 -1.41
C VAL A 179 17.42 -0.02 -0.22
N TRP A 180 16.43 -0.91 -0.07
CA TRP A 180 15.64 -1.05 1.14
C TRP A 180 16.20 -2.14 2.05
N ASN A 181 16.60 -1.76 3.26
CA ASN A 181 16.95 -2.70 4.31
C ASN A 181 15.84 -2.75 5.35
N ARG A 182 15.02 -3.81 5.28
CA ARG A 182 13.90 -4.01 6.19
C ARG A 182 14.31 -4.21 7.64
N GLN A 183 15.46 -4.83 7.93
CA GLN A 183 15.90 -5.11 9.29
C GLN A 183 16.16 -3.82 10.07
N ASN A 184 16.73 -2.82 9.40
CA ASN A 184 17.06 -1.53 9.98
C ASN A 184 16.02 -0.45 9.66
N ALA A 185 15.03 -0.79 8.84
CA ALA A 185 14.06 0.15 8.27
C ALA A 185 14.75 1.34 7.58
N THR A 186 15.79 1.08 6.80
CA THR A 186 16.58 2.13 6.12
C THR A 186 16.50 2.06 4.62
N CYS A 187 16.40 3.23 3.98
CA CYS A 187 16.64 3.42 2.57
C CYS A 187 18.05 4.02 2.37
N THR A 188 18.77 3.55 1.37
CA THR A 188 20.07 4.11 0.97
C THR A 188 20.12 4.32 -0.54
N ASP A 189 21.00 5.21 -0.99
CA ASP A 189 21.25 5.47 -2.42
C ASP A 189 19.96 5.82 -3.21
N THR A 190 19.05 6.55 -2.56
CA THR A 190 17.75 6.94 -3.11
C THR A 190 17.76 8.42 -3.46
N TYR A 191 17.38 8.74 -4.70
CA TYR A 191 17.36 10.11 -5.23
C TYR A 191 16.64 11.11 -4.30
N CYS A 192 15.39 10.82 -3.93
CA CYS A 192 14.56 11.71 -3.09
C CYS A 192 15.14 11.95 -1.69
N HIS A 193 16.07 11.09 -1.26
CA HIS A 193 16.62 10.99 0.08
C HIS A 193 18.14 11.16 0.04
N GLY A 194 18.56 12.24 -0.63
CA GLY A 194 19.89 12.84 -0.56
C GLY A 194 21.00 12.14 -1.36
N ALA A 195 20.69 11.09 -2.12
CA ALA A 195 21.61 10.53 -3.11
C ALA A 195 21.48 11.26 -4.45
N PHE A 196 21.80 12.55 -4.48
CA PHE A 196 21.84 13.34 -5.72
C PHE A 196 23.06 14.25 -5.74
N ASP A 197 23.48 14.62 -6.96
CA ASP A 197 24.50 15.64 -7.24
C ASP A 197 24.06 16.40 -8.51
N PHE A 198 23.77 17.68 -8.35
CA PHE A 198 23.45 18.61 -9.44
C PHE A 198 24.46 19.74 -9.43
N ASP A 199 25.44 19.69 -10.32
CA ASP A 199 26.53 20.68 -10.42
C ASP A 199 27.25 20.96 -9.07
N GLY A 200 27.50 19.91 -8.27
CA GLY A 200 28.14 20.02 -6.96
C GLY A 200 27.20 20.35 -5.81
N ILE A 201 25.90 20.50 -6.07
CA ILE A 201 24.85 20.53 -5.04
C ILE A 201 24.50 19.10 -4.68
N THR A 202 25.02 18.63 -3.55
CA THR A 202 24.78 17.27 -3.06
C THR A 202 23.75 17.24 -1.95
N GLY A 203 23.10 16.09 -1.80
CA GLY A 203 22.24 15.85 -0.64
C GLY A 203 23.03 15.78 0.68
N ASN A 204 22.38 16.13 1.80
CA ASN A 204 23.01 16.17 3.12
C ASN A 204 23.03 14.80 3.81
N ASP A 205 22.06 13.94 3.53
CA ASP A 205 21.89 12.63 4.15
C ASP A 205 21.65 11.57 3.07
N SER A 206 22.52 10.55 2.99
CA SER A 206 22.38 9.44 2.03
C SER A 206 21.75 8.17 2.63
N ILE A 207 21.39 8.22 3.92
CA ILE A 207 20.76 7.12 4.67
C ILE A 207 19.57 7.67 5.43
N TRP A 208 18.39 7.14 5.16
CA TRP A 208 17.14 7.56 5.78
C TRP A 208 16.46 6.41 6.50
N VAL A 209 16.02 6.66 7.74
CA VAL A 209 15.29 5.68 8.55
C VAL A 209 13.80 5.89 8.39
N TRP A 210 13.10 4.93 7.80
CA TRP A 210 11.66 4.96 7.48
C TRP A 210 10.75 5.25 8.68
N THR A 211 11.15 4.80 9.88
CA THR A 211 10.39 5.02 11.12
C THR A 211 10.75 6.31 11.84
N THR A 212 11.73 7.07 11.35
CA THR A 212 12.15 8.34 11.94
C THR A 212 11.59 9.50 11.12
N PRO A 213 10.85 10.44 11.73
CA PRO A 213 10.36 11.60 10.99
C PRO A 213 11.54 12.50 10.61
N ALA A 214 11.47 13.16 9.45
CA ALA A 214 12.34 14.29 9.16
C ALA A 214 12.14 15.35 10.26
N ALA A 215 13.23 15.93 10.77
CA ALA A 215 13.16 16.96 11.80
C ALA A 215 12.36 18.19 11.29
N GLY A 216 11.69 18.89 12.21
CA GLY A 216 10.67 19.92 11.93
C GLY A 216 11.10 21.18 11.16
N ASP A 217 12.34 21.25 10.66
CA ASP A 217 12.76 22.19 9.62
C ASP A 217 13.22 21.38 8.40
N LEU A 218 12.27 21.09 7.48
CA LEU A 218 12.51 20.26 6.30
C LEU A 218 13.59 20.84 5.38
N CYS A 219 13.62 22.16 5.26
CA CYS A 219 14.60 22.84 4.44
C CYS A 219 15.98 22.73 5.13
N GLY A 220 17.03 22.34 4.40
CA GLY A 220 18.37 22.19 4.96
C GLY A 220 18.68 20.78 5.48
N THR A 221 17.70 19.90 5.53
CA THR A 221 17.92 18.47 5.79
C THR A 221 18.17 17.70 4.49
N CYS A 222 17.64 18.17 3.36
CA CYS A 222 17.87 17.54 2.06
C CYS A 222 19.15 18.02 1.35
N HIS A 223 19.37 19.33 1.25
CA HIS A 223 20.57 19.95 0.68
C HIS A 223 20.95 21.21 1.48
N GLY A 224 22.14 21.77 1.27
CA GLY A 224 22.57 23.00 1.94
C GLY A 224 21.63 24.19 1.71
N LEU A 225 21.61 25.13 2.66
CA LEU A 225 20.87 26.40 2.58
C LEU A 225 21.77 27.59 3.01
N PRO A 226 22.31 28.39 2.06
CA PRO A 226 22.31 28.14 0.62
C PRO A 226 23.09 26.87 0.25
N PRO A 227 22.79 26.23 -0.88
CA PRO A 227 23.63 25.19 -1.45
C PRO A 227 25.07 25.69 -1.70
N PRO A 228 26.07 24.79 -1.74
CA PRO A 228 27.44 25.16 -2.09
C PRO A 228 27.52 25.53 -3.58
N ALA A 229 28.59 26.28 -3.94
CA ALA A 229 28.94 26.72 -5.30
C ALA A 229 27.85 27.53 -6.05
N ASN A 230 28.23 28.62 -6.72
CA ASN A 230 27.35 29.43 -7.59
C ASN A 230 26.08 30.03 -6.93
N HIS A 231 25.84 29.81 -5.63
CA HIS A 231 24.74 30.39 -4.86
C HIS A 231 25.17 31.66 -4.13
N ILE A 232 24.26 32.62 -4.03
CA ILE A 232 24.42 33.77 -3.15
C ILE A 232 24.37 33.33 -1.68
N ALA A 233 25.05 34.06 -0.80
CA ALA A 233 25.05 33.79 0.64
C ALA A 233 23.72 34.19 1.32
N SER A 234 22.61 33.56 0.91
CA SER A 234 21.26 33.81 1.41
C SER A 234 20.49 32.49 1.55
N SER A 235 19.72 32.35 2.63
CA SER A 235 18.77 31.24 2.81
C SER A 235 17.40 31.49 2.16
N ASP A 236 17.21 32.66 1.55
CA ASP A 236 15.97 33.03 0.87
C ASP A 236 16.00 32.50 -0.57
N CYS A 237 15.37 31.36 -0.81
CA CYS A 237 15.40 30.67 -2.10
C CYS A 237 14.70 31.49 -3.21
N GLY A 238 13.65 32.24 -2.86
CA GLY A 238 12.90 33.07 -3.80
C GLY A 238 13.44 34.49 -4.02
N LEU A 239 14.57 34.88 -3.42
CA LEU A 239 15.15 36.21 -3.66
C LEU A 239 15.81 36.25 -5.05
N ASN A 240 15.07 36.74 -6.06
CA ASN A 240 15.59 37.18 -7.37
C ASN A 240 16.07 36.03 -8.30
N PRO A 241 15.80 36.12 -9.62
CA PRO A 241 14.86 35.28 -10.38
C PRO A 241 15.26 33.79 -10.58
N CYS A 242 16.20 33.23 -9.81
CA CYS A 242 16.76 31.91 -10.08
C CYS A 242 15.81 30.76 -9.72
N HIS A 243 15.02 30.87 -8.66
CA HIS A 243 14.08 29.79 -8.26
C HIS A 243 12.61 30.22 -8.27
N SER A 244 12.27 31.35 -8.90
CA SER A 244 10.90 31.90 -8.87
C SER A 244 9.85 31.05 -9.59
N SER A 245 10.26 30.06 -10.39
CA SER A 245 9.35 29.08 -10.99
C SER A 245 9.03 27.88 -10.08
N VAL A 246 9.72 27.75 -8.93
CA VAL A 246 9.60 26.64 -7.98
C VAL A 246 9.24 27.13 -6.57
N VAL A 247 9.78 28.27 -6.14
CA VAL A 247 9.59 28.84 -4.80
C VAL A 247 8.88 30.20 -4.86
N SER A 248 8.00 30.46 -3.89
CA SER A 248 7.26 31.71 -3.75
C SER A 248 8.19 32.92 -3.62
N ASN A 249 7.92 33.97 -4.40
CA ASN A 249 8.59 35.27 -4.24
C ASN A 249 8.07 36.09 -3.05
N GLN A 250 7.04 35.64 -2.33
CA GLN A 250 6.48 36.36 -1.19
C GLN A 250 7.18 36.02 0.13
N ASP A 251 7.39 34.72 0.39
CA ASP A 251 8.01 34.23 1.62
C ASP A 251 9.36 33.56 1.38
N HIS A 252 9.79 33.43 0.11
CA HIS A 252 11.06 32.86 -0.33
C HIS A 252 11.32 31.43 0.11
N ARG A 253 10.32 30.70 0.61
CA ARG A 253 10.47 29.35 1.18
C ARG A 253 9.38 28.37 0.79
N THR A 254 8.18 28.83 0.46
CA THR A 254 7.07 27.96 0.05
C THR A 254 7.30 27.42 -1.36
N ILE A 255 7.29 26.10 -1.51
CA ILE A 255 7.29 25.46 -2.84
C ILE A 255 5.94 25.72 -3.51
N ILE A 256 5.94 26.46 -4.61
CA ILE A 256 4.75 26.82 -5.40
C ILE A 256 4.56 25.89 -6.61
N ASN A 257 5.59 25.14 -6.99
CA ASN A 257 5.52 24.16 -8.06
C ASN A 257 6.17 22.84 -7.63
N THR A 258 5.35 21.98 -7.03
CA THR A 258 5.77 20.66 -6.54
C THR A 258 6.18 19.70 -7.65
N GLN A 259 5.82 19.96 -8.91
CA GLN A 259 6.25 19.16 -10.05
C GLN A 259 7.70 19.44 -10.46
N LYS A 260 8.31 20.51 -9.94
CA LYS A 260 9.69 20.93 -10.24
C LYS A 260 10.64 20.81 -9.04
N HIS A 261 10.13 20.48 -7.86
CA HIS A 261 10.94 20.28 -6.67
C HIS A 261 10.95 18.78 -6.38
N ILE A 262 12.12 18.14 -6.60
CA ILE A 262 12.31 16.67 -6.60
C ILE A 262 11.68 16.01 -7.84
N ASP A 263 12.18 16.35 -9.04
CA ASP A 263 11.71 15.83 -10.34
C ASP A 263 12.82 15.23 -11.22
N GLY A 264 14.06 15.17 -10.71
CA GLY A 264 15.23 14.66 -11.43
C GLY A 264 15.92 15.69 -12.32
N ALA A 265 15.52 16.97 -12.26
CA ALA A 265 16.05 18.01 -13.14
C ALA A 265 16.54 19.27 -12.40
N GLU A 266 17.53 19.93 -13.02
CA GLU A 266 17.97 21.27 -12.61
C GLU A 266 16.97 22.33 -13.07
N ASN A 267 16.08 22.73 -12.16
CA ASN A 267 15.08 23.76 -12.41
C ASN A 267 15.56 25.15 -11.98
N ILE A 268 16.34 25.82 -12.84
CA ILE A 268 16.81 27.21 -12.65
C ILE A 268 16.10 28.15 -13.66
N GLY A 269 15.55 29.25 -13.16
CA GLY A 269 14.95 30.34 -13.95
C GLY A 269 13.43 30.29 -14.09
N ASN A 270 12.90 31.20 -14.92
CA ASN A 270 11.49 31.27 -15.31
C ASN A 270 11.19 30.34 -16.50
#